data_AF-A0A356FFW2-F1
#
_entry.id   AF-A0A356FFW2-F1
#
_cell.length_a   1.000
_cell.length_b   1.000
_cell.length_c   1.000
_cell.angle_alpha   90.00
_cell.angle_beta   90.00
_cell.angle_gamma   90.00
#
_symmetry.space_group_name_H-M   'P 1'
#
loop_
_entity.id
_entity.type
_entity.pdbx_description
1 polymer ?
#
loop_
_entity_poly.entity_id
_entity_poly.type
_entity_poly.pdbx_seq_one_letter_code
_entity_poly.pdbx_strand_id
1 'polypeptide(L)'
;MHTTQWSWKEIDLPEEADELLGLDSLGLEFEMSLLEIALEKVNWETLDTPSYTKKELGLLVSLGHIYSRLKKHRNGLETDQILVSLYPEDPCFYYNLACSHSLLGEMDDAVMAMDCAFELGYDNFDHMKKDPDLANLREDPRYRLYQDRYQVLAKDLENLEDSEDLEDLEEFESTF
;
A
#
# COMPACT_ATOMS: atom_id res chain seq x y z
N MET A 1 -22.73 54.11 -1.05
CA MET A 1 -21.56 53.25 -0.76
C MET A 1 -21.84 51.90 -1.38
N HIS A 2 -21.14 51.52 -2.45
CA HIS A 2 -21.23 50.19 -3.02
C HIS A 2 -20.25 49.29 -2.26
N THR A 3 -20.76 48.43 -1.40
CA THR A 3 -19.99 47.33 -0.83
C THR A 3 -19.81 46.28 -1.92
N THR A 4 -18.58 46.11 -2.41
CA THR A 4 -18.24 44.95 -3.22
C THR A 4 -18.33 43.71 -2.33
N GLN A 5 -19.19 42.77 -2.72
CA GLN A 5 -19.33 41.47 -2.08
C GLN A 5 -18.28 40.54 -2.70
N TRP A 6 -17.12 40.44 -2.07
CA TRP A 6 -16.08 39.51 -2.49
C TRP A 6 -16.42 38.11 -1.98
N SER A 7 -16.63 37.15 -2.88
CA SER A 7 -16.83 35.73 -2.56
C SER A 7 -15.86 34.90 -3.38
N TRP A 8 -14.93 34.21 -2.72
CA TRP A 8 -14.00 33.30 -3.37
C TRP A 8 -14.67 31.98 -3.80
N LYS A 9 -15.90 31.72 -3.33
CA LYS A 9 -16.65 30.48 -3.64
C LYS A 9 -17.21 30.43 -5.07
N GLU A 10 -17.21 31.55 -5.78
CA GLU A 10 -17.68 31.66 -7.17
C GLU A 10 -16.53 31.97 -8.15
N ILE A 11 -15.28 31.79 -7.71
CA ILE A 11 -14.11 31.95 -8.58
C ILE A 11 -13.83 30.58 -9.20
N ASP A 12 -14.09 30.46 -10.49
CA ASP A 12 -13.55 29.37 -11.29
C ASP A 12 -12.03 29.54 -11.35
N LEU A 13 -11.30 28.62 -10.71
CA LEU A 13 -9.86 28.57 -10.84
C LEU A 13 -9.52 28.06 -12.25
N PRO A 14 -8.55 28.66 -12.94
CA PRO A 14 -8.08 28.14 -14.22
C PRO A 14 -7.56 26.71 -14.04
N GLU A 15 -7.82 25.81 -14.99
CA GLU A 15 -7.33 24.41 -14.95
C GLU A 15 -5.80 24.35 -14.80
N GLU A 16 -5.08 25.35 -15.35
CA GLU A 16 -3.62 25.43 -15.21
C GLU A 16 -3.17 25.78 -13.78
N ALA A 17 -4.06 26.25 -12.91
CA ALA A 17 -3.73 26.57 -11.53
C ALA A 17 -3.45 25.30 -10.71
N ASP A 18 -4.07 24.17 -11.03
CA ASP A 18 -3.86 22.91 -10.31
C ASP A 18 -2.43 22.40 -10.51
N GLU A 19 -1.96 22.44 -11.76
CA GLU A 19 -0.62 22.01 -12.17
C GLU A 19 0.47 23.06 -11.81
N LEU A 20 0.15 24.36 -11.85
CA LEU A 20 1.10 25.46 -11.59
C LEU A 20 1.22 25.84 -10.11
N LEU A 21 0.15 25.72 -9.33
CA LEU A 21 0.15 26.05 -7.90
C LEU A 21 0.42 24.82 -7.02
N GLY A 22 0.36 23.61 -7.58
CA GLY A 22 0.53 22.37 -6.83
C GLY A 22 -0.53 22.24 -5.74
N LEU A 23 -1.78 22.60 -6.02
CA LEU A 23 -2.88 22.57 -5.04
C LEU A 23 -3.07 21.17 -4.45
N ASP A 24 -2.86 20.13 -5.26
CA ASP A 24 -2.79 18.74 -4.80
C ASP A 24 -1.70 18.54 -3.75
N SER A 25 -0.49 19.08 -3.96
CA SER A 25 0.60 19.00 -2.98
C SER A 25 0.24 19.73 -1.69
N LEU A 26 -0.37 20.92 -1.79
CA LEU A 26 -0.79 21.68 -0.63
C LEU A 26 -1.87 20.95 0.19
N GLY A 27 -2.86 20.35 -0.51
CA GLY A 27 -3.88 19.52 0.13
C GLY A 27 -3.29 18.32 0.84
N LEU A 28 -2.34 17.63 0.20
CA LEU A 28 -1.63 16.49 0.78
C LEU A 28 -0.77 16.89 1.98
N GLU A 29 -0.06 18.02 1.91
CA GLU A 29 0.75 18.53 3.03
C GLU A 29 -0.13 18.90 4.24
N PHE A 30 -1.30 19.48 4.00
CA PHE A 30 -2.27 19.76 5.05
C PHE A 30 -2.79 18.48 5.70
N GLU A 31 -3.19 17.48 4.89
CA GLU A 31 -3.69 16.20 5.39
C GLU A 31 -2.59 15.43 6.15
N MET A 32 -1.37 15.37 5.60
CA MET A 32 -0.18 14.82 6.26
C MET A 32 0.01 15.44 7.65
N SER A 33 -0.03 16.79 7.76
CA SER A 33 0.15 17.49 9.03
C SER A 33 -0.93 17.13 10.04
N LEU A 34 -2.18 16.96 9.61
CA LEU A 34 -3.27 16.52 10.49
C LEU A 34 -3.07 15.09 11.00
N LEU A 35 -2.62 14.18 10.13
CA LEU A 35 -2.35 12.79 10.50
C LEU A 35 -1.15 12.67 11.46
N GLU A 36 -0.07 13.41 11.22
CA GLU A 36 1.08 13.48 12.13
C GLU A 36 0.65 13.93 13.53
N ILE A 37 -0.11 15.03 13.63
CA ILE A 37 -0.66 15.52 14.91
C ILE A 37 -1.61 14.50 15.57
N ALA A 38 -2.37 13.75 14.78
CA ALA A 38 -3.26 12.72 15.30
C ALA A 38 -2.46 11.55 15.90
N LEU A 39 -1.38 11.12 15.23
CA LEU A 39 -0.50 10.04 15.68
C LEU A 39 0.31 10.42 16.92
N GLU A 40 0.72 11.68 17.06
CA GLU A 40 1.36 12.18 18.29
C GLU A 40 0.47 12.05 19.54
N LYS A 41 -0.86 12.04 19.35
CA LYS A 41 -1.84 11.89 20.44
C LYS A 41 -2.18 10.43 20.74
N VAL A 42 -1.72 9.48 19.92
CA VAL A 42 -1.91 8.05 20.15
C VAL A 42 -0.98 7.62 21.29
N ASN A 43 -1.55 6.98 22.30
CA ASN A 43 -0.77 6.40 23.38
C ASN A 43 -0.40 4.95 23.06
N TRP A 44 0.75 4.78 22.40
CA TRP A 44 1.28 3.50 21.97
C TRP A 44 1.60 2.53 23.11
N GLU A 45 1.90 3.03 24.31
CA GLU A 45 2.23 2.20 25.49
C GLU A 45 1.00 1.57 26.15
N THR A 46 -0.19 2.16 25.96
CA THR A 46 -1.45 1.66 26.56
C THR A 46 -2.28 0.79 25.62
N LEU A 47 -1.82 0.62 24.38
CA LEU A 47 -2.44 -0.29 23.43
C LEU A 47 -1.88 -1.69 23.69
N ASP A 48 -2.63 -2.51 24.43
CA ASP A 48 -2.33 -3.94 24.58
C ASP A 48 -2.29 -4.58 23.18
N THR A 49 -1.26 -5.38 22.88
CA THR A 49 -1.25 -6.25 21.70
C THR A 49 -2.27 -7.40 21.91
N PRO A 50 -3.19 -7.71 20.97
CA PRO A 50 -3.36 -7.22 19.60
C PRO A 50 -4.60 -6.30 19.45
N SER A 51 -4.76 -5.29 20.32
CA SER A 51 -5.87 -4.34 20.32
C SER A 51 -5.48 -2.96 19.75
N TYR A 52 -4.56 -2.91 18.79
CA TYR A 52 -4.47 -1.73 17.93
C TYR A 52 -5.81 -1.59 17.21
N THR A 53 -6.50 -0.47 17.39
CA THR A 53 -7.80 -0.35 16.74
C THR A 53 -7.56 -0.12 15.25
N LYS A 54 -8.49 -0.59 14.41
CA LYS A 54 -8.49 -0.32 12.97
C LYS A 54 -8.30 1.16 12.64
N LYS A 55 -8.60 2.06 13.58
CA LYS A 55 -8.39 3.50 13.46
C LYS A 55 -6.92 3.88 13.48
N GLU A 56 -6.12 3.43 14.45
CA GLU A 56 -4.70 3.79 14.52
C GLU A 56 -3.93 3.25 13.30
N LEU A 57 -4.21 2.00 12.91
CA LEU A 57 -3.66 1.42 11.68
C LEU A 57 -4.10 2.22 10.45
N GLY A 58 -5.37 2.62 10.37
CA GLY A 58 -5.88 3.47 9.29
C GLY A 58 -5.15 4.81 9.17
N LEU A 59 -4.80 5.45 10.30
CA LEU A 59 -4.03 6.69 10.29
C LEU A 59 -2.63 6.48 9.69
N LEU A 60 -1.94 5.41 10.07
CA LEU A 60 -0.61 5.07 9.54
C LEU A 60 -0.68 4.72 8.04
N VAL A 61 -1.65 3.89 7.63
CA VAL A 61 -1.84 3.54 6.20
C VAL A 61 -2.11 4.79 5.36
N SER A 62 -3.01 5.67 5.82
CA SER A 62 -3.26 6.96 5.16
C SER A 62 -2.02 7.83 5.09
N LEU A 63 -1.22 7.90 6.16
CA LEU A 63 0.00 8.68 6.19
C LEU A 63 1.05 8.13 5.22
N GLY A 64 1.24 6.81 5.16
CA GLY A 64 2.15 6.15 4.21
C GLY A 64 1.78 6.45 2.75
N HIS A 65 0.49 6.37 2.41
CA HIS A 65 0.01 6.74 1.07
C HIS A 65 0.31 8.21 0.73
N ILE A 66 0.12 9.14 1.67
CA ILE A 66 0.41 10.56 1.45
C ILE A 66 1.91 10.80 1.29
N TYR A 67 2.76 10.15 2.11
CA TYR A 67 4.20 10.24 1.95
C TYR A 67 4.68 9.72 0.60
N SER A 68 4.11 8.62 0.09
CA SER A 68 4.39 8.12 -1.26
C SER A 68 4.03 9.17 -2.32
N ARG A 69 2.82 9.73 -2.27
CA ARG A 69 2.36 10.77 -3.22
C ARG A 69 3.22 12.05 -3.18
N LEU A 70 3.70 12.42 -1.99
CA LEU A 70 4.61 13.56 -1.79
C LEU A 70 6.09 13.22 -2.05
N LYS A 71 6.41 11.98 -2.46
CA LYS A 71 7.79 11.48 -2.68
C LYS A 71 8.69 11.60 -1.44
N LYS A 72 8.09 11.60 -0.24
CA LYS A 72 8.78 11.57 1.05
C LYS A 72 9.14 10.13 1.42
N HIS A 73 9.93 9.48 0.57
CA HIS A 73 10.17 8.02 0.64
C HIS A 73 10.73 7.56 1.99
N ARG A 74 11.61 8.33 2.63
CA ARG A 74 12.14 7.98 3.96
C ARG A 74 11.04 7.97 5.04
N ASN A 75 10.11 8.92 5.02
CA ASN A 75 8.99 8.94 5.95
C ASN A 75 7.99 7.81 5.68
N GLY A 76 7.77 7.48 4.40
CA GLY A 76 7.00 6.31 3.99
C GLY A 76 7.60 5.01 4.57
N LEU A 77 8.90 4.82 4.40
CA LEU A 77 9.64 3.69 4.98
C LEU A 77 9.46 3.58 6.50
N GLU A 78 9.64 4.68 7.23
CA GLU A 78 9.45 4.68 8.70
C GLU A 78 8.02 4.28 9.08
N THR A 79 7.02 4.71 8.30
CA THR A 79 5.61 4.35 8.51
C THR A 79 5.36 2.87 8.24
N ASP A 80 5.89 2.32 7.16
CA ASP A 80 5.76 0.90 6.82
C ASP A 80 6.45 -0.01 7.85
N GLN A 81 7.60 0.40 8.37
CA GLN A 81 8.29 -0.31 9.45
C GLN A 81 7.43 -0.36 10.72
N ILE A 82 6.75 0.74 11.05
CA ILE A 82 5.80 0.77 12.18
C ILE A 82 4.64 -0.20 11.89
N LEU A 83 4.02 -0.15 10.71
CA LEU A 83 2.92 -1.03 10.34
C LEU A 83 3.27 -2.52 10.46
N VAL A 84 4.43 -2.93 9.93
CA VAL A 84 4.94 -4.30 10.06
C VAL A 84 5.19 -4.67 11.52
N SER A 85 5.70 -3.75 12.34
CA SER A 85 5.94 -4.03 13.77
C SER A 85 4.63 -4.23 14.56
N LEU A 86 3.57 -3.52 14.19
CA LEU A 86 2.27 -3.57 14.86
C LEU A 86 1.44 -4.76 14.38
N TYR A 87 1.59 -5.15 13.12
CA TYR A 87 0.77 -6.18 12.49
C TYR A 87 1.60 -7.04 11.51
N PRO A 88 2.49 -7.89 12.04
CA PRO A 88 3.46 -8.67 11.26
C PRO A 88 2.87 -9.85 10.49
N GLU A 89 1.56 -10.05 10.56
CA GLU A 89 0.86 -11.14 9.86
C GLU A 89 0.26 -10.68 8.52
N ASP A 90 0.27 -9.37 8.22
CA ASP A 90 -0.32 -8.84 6.99
C ASP A 90 0.69 -8.76 5.84
N PRO A 91 0.52 -9.57 4.79
CA PRO A 91 1.41 -9.57 3.63
C PRO A 91 1.45 -8.21 2.91
N CYS A 92 0.38 -7.42 2.94
CA CYS A 92 0.34 -6.11 2.27
C CYS A 92 1.30 -5.11 2.90
N PHE A 93 1.53 -5.17 4.23
CA PHE A 93 2.46 -4.26 4.90
C PHE A 93 3.91 -4.59 4.55
N TYR A 94 4.26 -5.86 4.40
CA TYR A 94 5.57 -6.26 3.89
C TYR A 94 5.76 -5.92 2.42
N TYR A 95 4.72 -6.02 1.59
CA TYR A 95 4.75 -5.57 0.20
C TYR A 95 5.06 -4.06 0.12
N ASN A 96 4.33 -3.23 0.88
CA ASN A 96 4.57 -1.78 0.90
C ASN A 96 5.97 -1.44 1.44
N LEU A 97 6.45 -2.16 2.47
CA LEU A 97 7.81 -2.03 2.97
C LEU A 97 8.85 -2.33 1.89
N ALA A 98 8.63 -3.36 1.06
CA ALA A 98 9.48 -3.65 -0.08
C ALA A 98 9.44 -2.54 -1.14
N CYS A 99 8.28 -1.95 -1.41
CA CYS A 99 8.14 -0.77 -2.29
C CYS A 99 8.95 0.42 -1.75
N SER A 100 8.82 0.72 -0.46
CA SER A 100 9.55 1.82 0.19
C SER A 100 11.07 1.64 0.12
N HIS A 101 11.60 0.45 0.41
CA HIS A 101 13.02 0.15 0.23
C HIS A 101 13.46 0.20 -1.23
N SER A 102 12.62 -0.29 -2.16
CA SER A 102 12.88 -0.21 -3.60
C SER A 102 13.05 1.24 -4.07
N LEU A 103 12.15 2.14 -3.66
CA LEU A 103 12.21 3.58 -3.97
C LEU A 103 13.49 4.26 -3.44
N LEU A 104 14.02 3.78 -2.31
CA LEU A 104 15.25 4.29 -1.70
C LEU A 104 16.54 3.66 -2.24
N GLY A 105 16.44 2.64 -3.11
CA GLY A 105 17.60 1.93 -3.65
C GLY A 105 18.17 0.86 -2.70
N GLU A 106 17.46 0.53 -1.63
CA GLU A 106 17.87 -0.38 -0.57
C GLU A 106 17.48 -1.83 -0.93
N MET A 107 18.12 -2.40 -1.96
CA MET A 107 17.66 -3.66 -2.59
C MET A 107 17.69 -4.89 -1.67
N ASP A 108 18.66 -4.99 -0.76
CA ASP A 108 18.74 -6.14 0.15
C ASP A 108 17.54 -6.17 1.10
N ASP A 109 17.20 -5.02 1.67
CA ASP A 109 16.03 -4.87 2.53
C ASP A 109 14.72 -5.01 1.75
N ALA A 110 14.66 -4.49 0.51
CA ALA A 110 13.50 -4.65 -0.37
C ALA A 110 13.22 -6.13 -0.69
N VAL A 111 14.27 -6.92 -0.97
CA VAL A 111 14.14 -8.35 -1.21
C VAL A 111 13.69 -9.07 0.06
N MET A 112 14.28 -8.77 1.22
CA MET A 112 13.88 -9.40 2.48
C MET A 112 12.42 -9.13 2.82
N ALA A 113 11.95 -7.88 2.65
CA ALA A 113 10.56 -7.54 2.88
C ALA A 113 9.62 -8.25 1.87
N MET A 114 10.01 -8.34 0.60
CA MET A 114 9.22 -9.03 -0.42
C MET A 114 9.13 -10.53 -0.15
N ASP A 115 10.22 -11.17 0.27
CA ASP A 115 10.23 -12.59 0.67
C ASP A 115 9.21 -12.83 1.81
N CYS A 116 9.20 -11.99 2.84
CA CYS A 116 8.20 -12.05 3.91
C CYS A 116 6.76 -11.88 3.39
N ALA A 117 6.54 -10.93 2.47
CA ALA A 117 5.21 -10.72 1.88
C ALA A 117 4.70 -12.00 1.19
N PHE A 118 5.56 -12.66 0.40
CA PHE A 118 5.20 -13.92 -0.26
C PHE A 118 5.03 -15.09 0.73
N GLU A 119 5.84 -15.18 1.78
CA GLU A 119 5.70 -16.20 2.83
C GLU A 119 4.37 -16.07 3.59
N LEU A 120 3.89 -14.83 3.78
CA LEU A 120 2.59 -14.51 4.38
C LEU A 120 1.40 -14.60 3.41
N GLY A 121 1.65 -14.95 2.14
CA GLY A 121 0.59 -15.22 1.16
C GLY A 121 0.21 -14.02 0.28
N TYR A 122 1.09 -13.03 0.08
CA TYR A 122 0.88 -12.02 -0.95
C TYR A 122 0.73 -12.67 -2.34
N ASP A 123 -0.38 -12.40 -3.02
CA ASP A 123 -0.76 -13.08 -4.27
C ASP A 123 -0.96 -12.14 -5.47
N ASN A 124 -0.95 -10.82 -5.26
CA ASN A 124 -1.25 -9.83 -6.31
C ASN A 124 -0.04 -9.51 -7.20
N PHE A 125 0.47 -10.54 -7.86
CA PHE A 125 1.63 -10.45 -8.73
C PHE A 125 1.40 -9.56 -9.97
N ASP A 126 0.15 -9.45 -10.44
CA ASP A 126 -0.21 -8.57 -11.55
C ASP A 126 -0.05 -7.09 -11.20
N HIS A 127 -0.32 -6.71 -9.96
CA HIS A 127 0.00 -5.38 -9.45
C HIS A 127 1.51 -5.19 -9.35
N MET A 128 2.22 -6.12 -8.72
CA MET A 128 3.69 -6.08 -8.54
C MET A 128 4.45 -5.86 -9.86
N LYS A 129 4.00 -6.47 -10.97
CA LYS A 129 4.60 -6.29 -12.31
C LYS A 129 4.50 -4.87 -12.85
N LYS A 130 3.50 -4.10 -12.43
CA LYS A 130 3.18 -2.77 -12.97
C LYS A 130 3.47 -1.64 -11.98
N ASP A 131 3.67 -1.98 -10.70
CA ASP A 131 3.90 -1.00 -9.65
C ASP A 131 5.17 -0.18 -9.94
N PRO A 132 5.08 1.14 -10.16
CA PRO A 132 6.25 1.97 -10.41
C PRO A 132 7.24 1.98 -9.24
N ASP A 133 6.79 1.76 -8.01
CA ASP A 133 7.65 1.81 -6.81
C ASP A 133 8.64 0.64 -6.77
N LEU A 134 8.30 -0.46 -7.44
CA LEU A 134 9.15 -1.63 -7.61
C LEU A 134 10.06 -1.58 -8.85
N ALA A 135 10.17 -0.44 -9.52
CA ALA A 135 11.01 -0.31 -10.72
C ALA A 135 12.47 -0.72 -10.43
N ASN A 136 13.05 -0.28 -9.31
CA ASN A 136 14.42 -0.64 -8.94
C ASN A 136 14.53 -2.12 -8.58
N LEU A 137 13.59 -2.64 -7.77
CA LEU A 137 13.58 -4.06 -7.39
C LEU A 137 13.45 -4.99 -8.61
N ARG A 138 12.68 -4.61 -9.63
CA ARG A 138 12.52 -5.40 -10.86
C ARG A 138 13.82 -5.58 -11.65
N GLU A 139 14.78 -4.68 -11.50
CA GLU A 139 16.11 -4.80 -12.11
C GLU A 139 17.05 -5.70 -11.28
N ASP A 140 16.71 -6.00 -10.02
CA ASP A 140 17.47 -6.92 -9.19
C ASP A 140 17.33 -8.37 -9.72
N PRO A 141 18.44 -9.11 -9.92
CA PRO A 141 18.41 -10.49 -10.40
C PRO A 141 17.52 -11.44 -9.58
N ARG A 142 17.33 -11.15 -8.28
CA ARG A 142 16.51 -11.95 -7.35
C ARG A 142 15.01 -11.80 -7.62
N TYR A 143 14.57 -10.72 -8.26
CA TYR A 143 13.15 -10.53 -8.61
C TYR A 143 12.60 -11.64 -9.51
N ARG A 144 13.46 -12.26 -10.34
CA ARG A 144 13.07 -13.40 -11.19
C ARG A 144 12.53 -14.58 -10.39
N LEU A 145 12.94 -14.75 -9.13
CA LEU A 145 12.43 -15.82 -8.27
C LEU A 145 10.92 -15.68 -8.02
N TYR A 146 10.43 -14.44 -7.89
CA TYR A 146 9.00 -14.17 -7.72
C TYR A 146 8.21 -14.42 -9.00
N GLN A 147 8.79 -14.08 -10.16
CA GLN A 147 8.22 -14.39 -11.47
C GLN A 147 8.04 -15.90 -11.68
N ASP A 148 9.07 -16.67 -11.37
CA ASP A 148 9.06 -18.12 -11.55
C ASP A 148 8.05 -18.77 -10.60
N ARG A 149 8.01 -18.33 -9.32
CA ARG A 149 7.04 -18.81 -8.33
C ARG A 149 5.60 -18.62 -8.78
N TYR A 150 5.27 -17.44 -9.30
CA TYR A 150 3.92 -17.15 -9.78
C TYR A 150 3.54 -17.98 -11.03
N GLN A 151 4.47 -18.21 -11.96
CA GLN A 151 4.20 -19.04 -13.13
C GLN A 151 3.91 -20.49 -12.77
N VAL A 152 4.52 -21.02 -11.70
CA VAL A 152 4.21 -22.35 -11.19
C VAL A 152 2.80 -22.37 -10.58
N LEU A 153 2.51 -21.43 -9.68
CA LEU A 153 1.19 -21.31 -9.05
C LEU A 153 0.05 -21.16 -10.07
N ALA A 154 0.23 -20.32 -11.10
CA ALA A 154 -0.77 -20.13 -12.13
C ALA A 154 -1.06 -21.43 -12.91
N LYS A 155 -0.03 -22.22 -13.23
CA LYS A 155 -0.20 -23.51 -13.89
C LYS A 155 -0.87 -24.54 -12.99
N ASP A 156 -0.52 -24.54 -11.69
CA ASP A 156 -1.14 -25.44 -10.73
C ASP A 156 -2.64 -25.13 -10.57
N LEU A 157 -3.01 -23.85 -10.58
CA LEU A 157 -4.42 -23.42 -10.58
C LEU A 157 -5.16 -23.80 -11.87
N GLU A 158 -4.57 -23.58 -13.04
CA GLU A 158 -5.15 -24.02 -14.33
C GLU A 158 -5.36 -25.55 -14.35
N ASN A 159 -4.39 -26.34 -13.85
CA ASN A 159 -4.51 -27.79 -13.79
C ASN A 159 -5.57 -28.27 -12.77
N LEU A 160 -5.86 -27.49 -11.73
CA LEU A 160 -6.93 -27.78 -10.77
C LEU A 160 -8.30 -27.47 -11.37
N GLU A 161 -8.44 -26.38 -12.12
CA GLU A 161 -9.68 -26.04 -12.83
C GLU A 161 -9.98 -27.03 -13.97
N ASP A 162 -8.95 -27.58 -14.61
CA ASP A 162 -9.08 -28.62 -15.66
C ASP A 162 -9.30 -30.04 -15.09
N SER A 163 -9.17 -30.24 -13.77
CA SER A 163 -9.43 -31.54 -13.14
C SER A 163 -10.93 -31.74 -12.90
N GLU A 164 -11.49 -32.85 -13.40
CA GLU A 164 -12.91 -33.30 -13.29
C GLU A 164 -13.42 -33.47 -11.83
N ASP A 165 -12.72 -32.97 -10.80
CA ASP A 165 -13.09 -33.13 -9.38
C ASP A 165 -14.15 -32.11 -8.90
N LEU A 166 -14.62 -31.19 -9.76
CA LEU A 166 -15.74 -30.29 -9.48
C LEU A 166 -17.10 -30.82 -9.96
N GLU A 167 -17.15 -31.86 -10.79
CA GLU A 167 -18.43 -32.46 -11.23
C GLU A 167 -19.10 -33.29 -10.12
N ASP A 168 -18.36 -33.73 -9.10
CA ASP A 168 -18.90 -34.52 -7.97
C ASP A 168 -19.47 -33.65 -6.82
N LEU A 169 -19.29 -32.33 -6.84
CA LEU A 169 -19.81 -31.43 -5.79
C LEU A 169 -21.20 -30.85 -6.10
N GLU A 170 -21.63 -30.80 -7.36
CA GLU A 170 -23.00 -30.40 -7.71
C GLU A 170 -24.04 -31.51 -7.42
N GLU A 171 -23.62 -32.78 -7.33
CA GLU A 171 -24.54 -33.87 -6.92
C GLU A 171 -24.85 -33.87 -5.41
N PHE A 172 -23.96 -33.29 -4.58
CA PHE A 172 -24.13 -33.26 -3.12
C PHE A 172 -25.06 -32.14 -2.62
N GLU A 173 -25.14 -31.00 -3.32
CA GLU A 173 -26.03 -29.89 -2.95
C GLU A 173 -27.50 -30.08 -3.39
N SER A 174 -27.81 -31.10 -4.20
CA SER A 174 -29.18 -31.40 -4.61
C SER A 174 -29.95 -32.36 -3.68
N THR A 175 -29.30 -32.86 -2.61
CA THR A 175 -29.89 -33.88 -1.72
C THR A 175 -30.14 -33.41 -0.27
N PHE A 176 -30.04 -32.12 0.06
CA PHE A 176 -30.45 -31.58 1.38
C PHE A 176 -31.24 -30.28 1.31
#